data_AF-A0A2N6T5P1-F1
#
_entry.id   AF-A0A2N6T5P1-F1
#
_cell.length_a   1.000
_cell.length_b   1.000
_cell.length_c   1.000
_cell.angle_alpha   90.00
_cell.angle_beta   90.00
_cell.angle_gamma   90.00
#
_symmetry.space_group_name_H-M   'P 1'
#
loop_
_entity.id
_entity.type
_entity.pdbx_description
1 polymer ?
#
loop_
_entity_poly.entity_id
_entity_poly.type
_entity_poly.pdbx_seq_one_letter_code
_entity_poly.pdbx_strand_id
1 'polypeptide(L)' 'MKTIYKTNQWKGHGKQNYYWNEYRFDGDTVYKIKCNRFKYFDGDESVWESEEKEVESWAKDDPNLPDWLHDYL' A
#
# COMPACT_ATOMS: atom_id res chain seq x y z
N MET A 1 -13.06 -2.86 4.12
CA MET A 1 -11.72 -3.16 3.56
C MET A 1 -10.85 -3.83 4.62
N LYS A 2 -10.32 -5.02 4.33
CA LYS A 2 -9.41 -5.78 5.21
C LYS A 2 -8.07 -5.98 4.50
N THR A 3 -6.94 -5.63 5.13
CA THR A 3 -5.62 -5.93 4.59
C THR A 3 -5.38 -7.44 4.62
N ILE A 4 -5.17 -8.04 3.44
CA ILE A 4 -4.90 -9.47 3.25
C ILE A 4 -3.41 -9.75 3.13
N TYR A 5 -2.65 -8.82 2.56
CA TYR A 5 -1.22 -8.94 2.39
C TYR A 5 -0.53 -7.59 2.45
N LYS A 6 0.67 -7.58 3.01
CA LYS A 6 1.54 -6.41 3.10
C LYS A 6 2.93 -6.78 2.64
N THR A 7 3.46 -6.04 1.68
CA THR A 7 4.83 -6.23 1.23
C THR A 7 5.81 -5.76 2.29
N ASN A 8 7.04 -6.27 2.23
CA ASN A 8 8.15 -5.66 2.96
C ASN A 8 8.29 -4.17 2.59
N GLN A 9 8.68 -3.37 3.58
CA GLN A 9 8.96 -1.96 3.37
C GLN A 9 10.22 -1.80 2.52
N TRP A 10 10.19 -0.86 1.57
CA TRP A 10 11.38 -0.44 0.83
C TRP A 10 11.62 1.06 0.99
N LYS A 11 12.88 1.45 0.85
CA LYS A 11 13.29 2.85 0.99
C LYS A 11 13.00 3.61 -0.30
N GLY A 12 12.36 4.76 -0.16
CA GLY A 12 12.17 5.73 -1.23
C GLY A 12 13.40 6.58 -1.50
N HIS A 13 13.22 7.63 -2.29
CA HIS A 13 14.23 8.66 -2.44
C HIS A 13 14.25 9.54 -1.18
N GLY A 14 15.35 9.50 -0.42
CA GLY A 14 15.52 10.22 0.86
C GLY A 14 15.76 9.30 2.06
N LYS A 15 16.39 9.82 3.12
CA LYS A 15 16.73 9.00 4.30
C LYS A 15 15.51 8.57 5.13
N GLN A 16 14.45 9.37 5.11
CA GLN A 16 13.26 9.22 5.94
C GLN A 16 12.00 9.10 5.06
N ASN A 17 12.08 8.32 3.98
CA ASN A 17 10.97 8.09 3.06
C ASN A 17 10.86 6.58 2.81
N TYR A 18 9.73 5.99 3.15
CA TYR A 18 9.52 4.55 3.18
C TYR A 18 8.19 4.18 2.56
N TYR A 19 8.21 3.19 1.69
CA TYR A 19 7.02 2.72 0.98
C TYR A 19 6.76 1.24 1.25
N TRP A 20 5.50 0.85 1.18
CA TRP A 20 5.07 -0.54 1.10
C TRP A 20 3.77 -0.61 0.29
N ASN A 21 3.42 -1.77 -0.24
CA ASN A 21 2.10 -2.01 -0.80
C ASN A 21 1.27 -2.80 0.20
N GLU A 22 0.02 -2.39 0.36
CA GLU A 22 -1.00 -3.17 1.03
C GLU A 22 -2.03 -3.63 0.01
N TYR A 23 -2.35 -4.92 0.06
CA TYR A 23 -3.43 -5.50 -0.71
C TYR A 23 -4.61 -5.64 0.24
N ARG A 24 -5.70 -4.96 -0.07
CA ARG A 24 -6.90 -4.91 0.76
C ARG A 24 -8.06 -5.55 0.01
N PHE A 25 -8.82 -6.39 0.70
CA PHE A 25 -10.01 -7.03 0.15
C PHE A 25 -11.27 -6.35 0.70
N ASP A 26 -12.23 -6.11 -0.19
CA ASP A 26 -13.54 -5.57 0.14
C ASP A 26 -14.62 -6.22 -0.73
N GLY A 27 -15.49 -7.02 -0.12
CA GLY A 27 -16.55 -7.73 -0.84
C GLY A 27 -15.99 -8.74 -1.84
N ASP A 28 -15.92 -8.32 -3.11
CA ASP A 28 -15.39 -9.10 -4.24
C ASP A 28 -14.25 -8.39 -4.97
N THR A 29 -13.70 -7.30 -4.40
CA THR A 29 -12.63 -6.50 -5.03
C THR A 29 -11.38 -6.47 -4.17
N VAL A 30 -10.23 -6.68 -4.81
CA VAL A 30 -8.89 -6.54 -4.25
C VAL A 30 -8.31 -5.22 -4.70
N TYR A 31 -7.82 -4.42 -3.76
CA TYR A 31 -7.22 -3.12 -3.99
C TYR A 31 -5.74 -3.18 -3.65
N LYS A 32 -4.89 -2.70 -4.55
CA LYS A 32 -3.48 -2.43 -4.28
C LYS A 32 -3.31 -0.97 -3.88
N ILE A 33 -3.01 -0.77 -2.61
CA ILE A 33 -2.74 0.53 -2.02
C ILE A 33 -1.24 0.69 -1.85
N LYS A 34 -0.66 1.72 -2.46
CA LYS A 34 0.72 2.13 -2.19
C LYS A 34 0.70 3.05 -0.98
N CYS A 35 1.26 2.58 0.11
CA CYS A 35 1.44 3.33 1.33
C CYS A 35 2.83 3.98 1.35
N ASN A 36 2.90 5.17 1.91
CA ASN A 36 4.11 5.94 2.11
C ASN A 36 4.14 6.42 3.56
N ARG A 37 5.32 6.39 4.17
CA ARG A 37 5.60 7.10 5.42
C ARG A 37 6.86 7.90 5.22
N PHE A 38 6.75 9.21 5.43
CA PHE A 38 7.87 10.11 5.27
C PHE A 38 7.93 11.12 6.40
N LYS A 39 9.11 11.71 6.56
CA LYS A 39 9.34 12.82 7.49
C LYS A 39 9.66 14.08 6.69
N TYR A 40 8.99 15.17 7.00
CA TYR A 40 9.24 16.48 6.41
C TYR A 40 9.33 17.55 7.51
N PHE A 41 9.83 18.73 7.16
CA PHE A 41 9.86 19.90 8.06
C PHE A 41 8.72 20.82 7.68
N ASP A 42 7.83 21.15 8.62
CA ASP A 42 6.64 21.96 8.35
C ASP A 42 6.88 23.47 8.46
N GLY A 43 8.08 23.87 8.88
CA GLY A 43 8.47 25.25 9.13
C GLY A 43 8.84 25.53 10.59
N ASP A 44 8.41 24.66 11.52
CA ASP A 44 8.72 24.74 12.95
C ASP A 44 9.41 23.47 13.44
N GLU A 45 8.88 22.30 13.09
CA GLU A 45 9.42 21.01 13.50
C GLU A 45 9.40 19.95 12.40
N SER A 46 10.04 18.81 12.68
CA SER A 46 10.05 17.70 11.73
C SER A 46 8.98 16.67 12.07
N VAL A 47 7.97 16.54 11.22
CA VAL A 47 6.76 15.76 11.45
C VAL A 47 6.78 14.47 10.62
N TRP A 48 6.30 13.37 11.20
CA TRP A 48 6.04 12.14 10.46
C TRP A 48 4.64 12.19 9.86
N GLU A 49 4.54 11.93 8.57
CA GLU A 49 3.28 11.82 7.84
C GLU A 49 3.18 10.47 7.13
N SER A 50 1.96 10.07 6.83
CA SER A 50 1.67 8.84 6.10
C SER A 50 0.60 9.10 5.06
N GLU A 51 0.83 8.59 3.86
CA GLU A 51 -0.10 8.71 2.73
C GLU A 51 -0.46 7.33 2.22
N GLU A 52 -1.69 7.22 1.73
CA GLU A 52 -2.20 6.02 1.08
C GLU A 52 -2.72 6.42 -0.30
N LYS A 53 -2.30 5.70 -1.34
CA LYS A 53 -2.78 5.92 -2.69
C LYS A 53 -3.19 4.60 -3.33
N GLU A 54 -4.42 4.53 -3.82
CA GLU A 54 -4.84 3.43 -4.67
C GLU A 54 -4.05 3.46 -5.98
N VAL A 55 -3.49 2.31 -6.34
CA VAL A 55 -2.74 2.13 -7.58
C VAL A 55 -3.53 1.32 -8.58
N GLU A 56 -4.14 0.23 -8.11
CA GLU A 56 -4.86 -0.72 -8.96
C GLU A 56 -5.93 -1.45 -8.14
N SER A 57 -6.94 -1.96 -8.83
CA SER A 57 -8.01 -2.75 -8.24
C SER A 57 -8.42 -3.86 -9.21
N TRP A 58 -8.73 -5.05 -8.67
CA TRP A 58 -9.15 -6.21 -9.44
C TRP A 58 -10.37 -6.85 -8.78
N ALA A 59 -11.26 -7.41 -9.58
CA ALA A 59 -12.25 -8.34 -9.04
C ALA A 59 -11.58 -9.65 -8.59
N LYS A 60 -12.20 -10.38 -7.67
CA LYS A 60 -11.74 -11.69 -7.21
C LYS A 60 -11.56 -12.69 -8.37
N ASP A 61 -12.42 -12.62 -9.37
CA ASP A 61 -12.40 -13.49 -10.55
C ASP A 61 -11.70 -12.84 -11.76
N ASP A 62 -10.98 -11.73 -11.56
CA ASP A 62 -10.26 -11.03 -12.63
C ASP A 62 -9.02 -11.84 -13.04
N PRO A 63 -8.84 -12.17 -14.33
CA PRO A 63 -7.66 -12.90 -14.80
C PRO A 63 -6.35 -12.13 -14.66
N ASN A 64 -6.40 -10.81 -14.42
CA ASN A 64 -5.22 -9.99 -14.17
C ASN A 64 -4.87 -9.93 -12.67
N LEU A 65 -5.70 -10.50 -11.78
CA LEU A 65 -5.36 -10.59 -10.37
C LEU A 65 -4.11 -11.48 -10.23
N PRO A 66 -3.05 -11.01 -9.55
CA PRO A 66 -1.86 -11.82 -9.36
C PRO A 66 -2.17 -13.15 -8.66
N ASP A 67 -1.73 -14.27 -9.24
CA ASP A 67 -2.07 -15.62 -8.76
C ASP A 67 -1.77 -15.84 -7.27
N TRP A 68 -0.64 -15.31 -6.79
CA TRP A 68 -0.19 -15.45 -5.41
C TRP A 68 -1.12 -14.76 -4.39
N LEU A 69 -2.00 -13.85 -4.81
CA LEU A 69 -2.98 -13.22 -3.91
C LEU A 69 -4.15 -14.14 -3.59
N HIS A 70 -4.46 -15.12 -4.44
CA HIS A 70 -5.54 -16.06 -4.18
C HIS A 70 -5.33 -16.88 -2.89
N ASP A 71 -4.09 -17.09 -2.47
CA ASP A 71 -3.77 -17.77 -1.20
C ASP A 71 -4.18 -16.95 0.04
N TYR A 72 -4.50 -15.67 -0.12
CA TYR A 72 -4.82 -14.74 0.97
C TYR A 72 -6.27 -14.24 0.96
N LEU A 73 -7.09 -14.65 -0.02
CA LEU A 73 -8.51 -14.30 -0.18
C LEU A 73 -9.44 -15.29 0.52
#